data_AF-A0A4P5WCH7-F1
#
_entry.id   AF-A0A4P5WCH7-F1
#
_cell.length_a   1.000
_cell.length_b   1.000
_cell.length_c   1.000
_cell.angle_alpha   90.00
_cell.angle_beta   90.00
_cell.angle_gamma   90.00
#
_symmetry.space_group_name_H-M   'P 1'
#
loop_
_entity.id
_entity.type
_entity.pdbx_description
1 polymer ?
#
loop_
_entity_poly.entity_id
_entity_poly.type
_entity_poly.pdbx_seq_one_letter_code
_entity_poly.pdbx_strand_id
1 'polypeptide(L)'
;MKHFYRAQLNPDVVLAEADAFFPIIGLRQVAAASRSRTWEGVVGTPEEPVTLTLTVKMEGGHYTFVEAATTAQGESRLDRNVKKFFTALHRLSDPRHALAAAY
;
A
#
# COMPACT_ATOMS: atom_id res chain seq x y z
N MET A 1 -6.93 0.94 -10.96
CA MET A 1 -6.97 2.30 -10.39
C MET A 1 -5.56 2.71 -9.94
N LYS A 2 -5.26 4.00 -9.73
CA LYS A 2 -4.02 4.44 -9.07
C LYS A 2 -4.35 5.20 -7.79
N HIS A 3 -3.69 4.84 -6.70
CA HIS A 3 -3.76 5.55 -5.43
C HIS A 3 -2.37 6.03 -5.03
N PHE A 4 -2.29 7.14 -4.31
CA PHE A 4 -1.02 7.64 -3.80
C PHE A 4 -1.15 8.12 -2.35
N TYR A 5 -0.02 8.08 -1.64
CA TYR A 5 0.14 8.60 -0.29
C TYR A 5 1.54 9.18 -0.11
N ARG A 6 1.65 10.24 0.70
CA ARG A 6 2.94 10.82 1.09
C ARG A 6 3.24 10.39 2.51
N ALA A 7 4.22 9.51 2.66
CA ALA A 7 4.68 9.02 3.96
C ALA A 7 5.88 9.84 4.45
N GLN A 8 5.91 10.19 5.74
CA GLN A 8 7.10 10.69 6.43
C GLN A 8 7.96 9.51 6.91
N LEU A 9 8.24 8.56 6.02
CA LEU A 9 9.01 7.35 6.30
C LEU A 9 10.08 7.16 5.24
N ASN A 10 11.16 6.46 5.57
CA ASN A 10 12.15 6.04 4.59
C ASN A 10 11.51 5.06 3.58
N PRO A 11 11.82 5.14 2.27
CA PRO A 11 11.32 4.19 1.27
C PRO A 11 11.48 2.71 1.66
N ASP A 12 12.60 2.35 2.30
CA ASP A 12 12.86 0.97 2.71
C ASP A 12 11.87 0.49 3.78
N VAL A 13 11.48 1.38 4.70
CA VAL A 13 10.45 1.09 5.73
C VAL A 13 9.09 0.90 5.07
N VAL A 14 8.75 1.72 4.08
CA VAL A 14 7.49 1.57 3.33
C VAL A 14 7.44 0.23 2.59
N LEU A 15 8.54 -0.17 1.95
CA LEU A 15 8.63 -1.44 1.24
C LEU A 15 8.55 -2.63 2.20
N ALA A 16 9.24 -2.57 3.34
CA ALA A 16 9.16 -3.62 4.36
C ALA A 16 7.73 -3.79 4.90
N GLU A 17 7.02 -2.69 5.18
CA GLU A 17 5.62 -2.74 5.62
C GLU A 17 4.71 -3.33 4.53
N ALA A 18 4.98 -3.01 3.25
CA ALA A 18 4.22 -3.58 2.13
C ALA A 18 4.44 -5.09 2.00
N ASP A 19 5.69 -5.53 2.13
CA ASP A 19 6.08 -6.94 2.09
C ASP A 19 5.44 -7.74 3.25
N ALA A 20 5.14 -7.10 4.38
CA ALA A 20 4.40 -7.69 5.49
C ALA A 20 2.88 -7.65 5.30
N PHE A 21 2.33 -6.55 4.78
CA PHE A 21 0.88 -6.31 4.73
C PHE A 21 0.17 -7.10 3.62
N PHE A 22 0.70 -7.08 2.39
CA PHE A 22 -0.01 -7.62 1.22
C PHE A 22 -0.16 -9.15 1.21
N PRO A 23 0.79 -9.95 1.73
CA PRO A 23 0.58 -11.39 1.91
C PRO A 23 -0.57 -11.76 2.84
N ILE A 24 -0.82 -10.97 3.89
CA ILE A 24 -1.90 -11.23 4.87
C ILE A 24 -3.29 -11.15 4.20
N ILE A 25 -3.43 -10.34 3.16
CA ILE A 25 -4.68 -10.20 2.41
C ILE A 25 -4.77 -11.13 1.20
N GLY A 26 -3.87 -12.12 1.09
CA GLY A 26 -3.90 -13.14 0.05
C GLY A 26 -3.20 -12.78 -1.26
N LEU A 27 -2.36 -11.74 -1.28
CA LEU A 27 -1.54 -11.41 -2.45
C LEU A 27 -0.16 -12.06 -2.35
N ARG A 28 0.28 -12.72 -3.42
CA ARG A 28 1.61 -13.30 -3.53
C ARG A 28 2.54 -12.34 -4.25
N GLN A 29 3.71 -12.09 -3.68
CA GLN A 29 4.72 -11.26 -4.34
C GLN A 29 5.28 -11.98 -5.57
N VAL A 30 5.39 -11.26 -6.68
CA VAL A 30 5.87 -11.79 -7.97
C VAL A 30 7.10 -11.05 -8.49
N ALA A 31 7.30 -9.80 -8.07
CA ALA A 31 8.50 -9.04 -8.41
C ALA A 31 8.92 -8.11 -7.28
N ALA A 32 10.23 -7.94 -7.12
CA ALA A 32 10.83 -6.95 -6.22
C ALA A 32 12.02 -6.28 -6.90
N ALA A 33 11.99 -4.95 -6.94
CA ALA A 33 13.12 -4.12 -7.36
C ALA A 33 13.52 -3.16 -6.24
N SER A 34 14.54 -2.34 -6.45
CA SER A 34 15.05 -1.41 -5.43
C SER A 34 13.99 -0.43 -4.88
N ARG A 35 13.02 -0.03 -5.71
CA ARG A 35 11.97 0.95 -5.36
C ARG A 35 10.57 0.53 -5.78
N SER A 36 10.38 -0.75 -6.06
CA SER A 36 9.07 -1.27 -6.43
C SER A 36 8.87 -2.69 -5.96
N ARG A 37 7.60 -3.04 -5.85
CA ARG A 37 7.12 -4.38 -5.55
C ARG A 37 5.87 -4.64 -6.37
N THR A 38 5.71 -5.89 -6.81
CA THR A 38 4.51 -6.32 -7.51
C THR A 38 3.98 -7.57 -6.84
N TRP A 39 2.68 -7.59 -6.59
CA TRP A 39 1.96 -8.74 -6.09
C TRP A 39 0.80 -9.10 -7.00
N GLU A 40 0.48 -10.38 -7.02
CA GLU A 40 -0.67 -10.95 -7.73
C GLU A 40 -1.52 -11.78 -6.78
N GLY A 41 -2.81 -11.81 -7.02
CA GLY A 41 -3.73 -12.65 -6.26
C GLY A 41 -5.13 -12.57 -6.85
N VAL A 42 -6.11 -12.96 -6.05
CA VAL A 42 -7.53 -12.88 -6.43
C VAL A 42 -8.30 -12.07 -5.40
N VAL A 43 -9.31 -11.33 -5.85
CA VAL A 43 -10.22 -10.58 -4.97
C VAL A 43 -11.66 -10.76 -5.39
N GLY A 44 -12.58 -10.60 -4.42
CA GLY A 44 -14.01 -10.61 -4.67
C GLY A 44 -14.64 -12.01 -4.60
N THR A 45 -15.92 -12.05 -4.96
CA THR A 45 -16.68 -13.28 -5.19
C THR A 45 -17.66 -12.95 -6.32
N PRO A 46 -17.48 -13.48 -7.55
CA PRO A 46 -16.47 -14.45 -7.98
C PRO A 46 -15.03 -13.93 -7.88
N GLU A 47 -14.07 -14.85 -7.85
CA GLU A 47 -12.64 -14.53 -7.76
C GLU A 47 -12.15 -13.89 -9.06
N GLU A 48 -11.70 -12.64 -8.97
CA GLU A 48 -11.10 -11.92 -10.09
C GLU A 48 -9.59 -11.79 -9.87
N PRO A 49 -8.75 -12.16 -10.86
CA PRO A 49 -7.30 -12.01 -10.77
C PRO A 49 -6.93 -10.52 -10.77
N VAL A 50 -6.04 -10.15 -9.85
CA VAL A 50 -5.58 -8.78 -9.70
C VAL A 50 -4.09 -8.71 -9.53
N THR A 51 -3.53 -7.62 -10.02
CA THR A 51 -2.13 -7.24 -9.86
C THR A 51 -2.08 -5.90 -9.14
N LEU A 52 -1.22 -5.82 -8.14
CA LEU A 52 -0.86 -4.61 -7.42
C LEU A 52 0.61 -4.31 -7.69
N THR A 53 0.91 -3.13 -8.22
CA THR A 53 2.28 -2.61 -8.31
C THR A 53 2.42 -1.43 -7.38
N LEU A 54 3.35 -1.52 -6.43
CA LEU A 54 3.73 -0.43 -5.54
C LEU A 54 5.06 0.15 -6.02
N THR A 55 5.12 1.47 -6.10
CA THR A 55 6.36 2.20 -6.36
C THR A 55 6.58 3.25 -5.27
N VAL A 56 7.83 3.43 -4.87
CA VAL A 56 8.21 4.42 -3.87
C VAL A 56 9.28 5.34 -4.44
N LYS A 57 9.18 6.64 -4.19
CA LYS A 57 10.21 7.62 -4.57
C LYS A 57 10.33 8.69 -3.49
N MET A 58 11.54 9.21 -3.31
CA MET A 58 11.72 10.41 -2.49
C MET A 58 11.15 11.62 -3.23
N GLU A 59 10.38 12.44 -2.53
CA GLU A 59 9.80 13.69 -3.01
C GLU A 59 10.22 14.83 -2.08
N GLY A 60 10.97 15.80 -2.63
CA GLY A 60 11.41 17.00 -1.91
C GLY A 60 12.32 16.73 -0.70
N GLY A 61 12.95 15.56 -0.60
CA GLY A 61 13.87 15.21 0.49
C GLY A 61 13.23 14.94 1.86
N HIS A 62 11.94 15.22 2.02
CA HIS A 62 11.23 15.10 3.30
C HIS A 62 10.20 13.97 3.33
N TYR A 63 9.63 13.62 2.17
CA TYR A 63 8.55 12.65 2.07
C TYR A 63 8.91 11.53 1.09
N THR A 64 8.39 10.34 1.37
CA THR A 64 8.32 9.25 0.41
C THR A 64 6.95 9.30 -0.26
N PHE A 65 6.95 9.52 -1.56
CA PHE A 65 5.77 9.34 -2.40
C PHE A 65 5.58 7.85 -2.68
N VAL A 66 4.42 7.33 -2.28
CA VAL A 66 4.03 5.94 -2.41
C VAL A 66 2.88 5.88 -3.40
N GLU A 67 3.05 5.20 -4.54
CA GLU A 67 2.00 4.98 -5.53
C GLU A 67 1.67 3.49 -5.61
N ALA A 68 0.38 3.17 -5.51
CA ALA A 68 -0.15 1.83 -5.66
C ALA A 68 -1.07 1.79 -6.90
N ALA A 69 -0.66 1.04 -7.91
CA ALA A 69 -1.42 0.79 -9.13
C ALA A 69 -2.09 -0.58 -9.07
N THR A 70 -3.41 -0.62 -9.23
CA THR A 70 -4.24 -1.83 -9.18
C THR A 70 -4.86 -2.11 -10.56
N THR A 71 -4.95 -3.39 -10.94
CA THR A 71 -5.74 -3.80 -12.12
C THR A 71 -7.22 -4.05 -11.79
N ALA A 72 -7.57 -4.05 -10.50
CA ALA A 72 -8.94 -4.26 -10.04
C ALA A 72 -9.90 -3.19 -10.60
N GLN A 73 -11.10 -3.61 -10.98
CA GLN A 73 -12.16 -2.76 -11.53
C GLN A 73 -13.05 -2.18 -10.41
N GLY A 74 -13.43 -0.90 -10.52
CA GLY A 74 -14.35 -0.24 -9.58
C GLY A 74 -13.76 0.04 -8.19
N GLU A 75 -14.61 0.29 -7.18
CA GLU A 75 -14.17 0.35 -5.79
C GLU A 75 -14.03 -1.08 -5.24
N SER A 76 -12.93 -1.72 -5.61
CA SER A 76 -12.69 -3.11 -5.30
C SER A 76 -12.27 -3.32 -3.84
N ARG A 77 -12.37 -4.57 -3.36
CA ARG A 77 -11.78 -4.98 -2.07
C ARG A 77 -10.28 -4.66 -2.00
N LEU A 78 -9.57 -4.72 -3.12
CA LEU A 78 -8.15 -4.38 -3.20
C LEU A 78 -7.92 -2.89 -2.92
N ASP A 79 -8.71 -1.99 -3.51
CA ASP A 79 -8.55 -0.54 -3.30
C ASP A 79 -8.79 -0.16 -1.83
N ARG A 80 -9.78 -0.80 -1.18
CA ARG A 80 -9.98 -0.63 0.26
C ARG A 80 -8.78 -1.10 1.09
N ASN A 81 -8.14 -2.20 0.70
CA ASN A 81 -6.95 -2.68 1.39
C ASN A 81 -5.72 -1.78 1.13
N VAL A 82 -5.59 -1.19 -0.07
CA VAL A 82 -4.56 -0.17 -0.34
C VAL A 82 -4.76 1.05 0.57
N LYS A 83 -5.99 1.54 0.72
CA LYS A 83 -6.29 2.64 1.65
C LYS A 83 -5.95 2.27 3.11
N LYS A 84 -6.24 1.03 3.54
CA LYS A 84 -5.85 0.53 4.87
C LYS A 84 -4.33 0.47 5.05
N PHE A 85 -3.60 0.03 4.04
CA PHE A 85 -2.14 0.05 4.03
C PHE A 85 -1.60 1.48 4.22
N PHE A 86 -2.17 2.48 3.53
CA PHE A 86 -1.78 3.87 3.74
C PHE A 86 -2.09 4.36 5.17
N THR A 87 -3.21 3.94 5.76
CA THR A 87 -3.48 4.21 7.17
C THR A 87 -2.44 3.58 8.10
N ALA A 88 -1.97 2.36 7.79
CA ALA A 88 -0.90 1.71 8.56
C ALA A 88 0.42 2.50 8.47
N LEU A 89 0.81 2.93 7.27
CA LEU A 89 1.99 3.80 7.07
C LEU A 89 1.86 5.12 7.85
N HIS A 90 0.67 5.74 7.85
CA HIS A 90 0.42 6.96 8.60
C HIS A 90 0.65 6.76 10.11
N ARG A 91 0.11 5.67 10.68
CA ARG A 91 0.31 5.33 12.10
C ARG A 91 1.77 5.04 12.43
N LEU A 92 2.51 4.44 11.50
CA LEU A 92 3.93 4.17 11.68
C LEU A 92 4.76 5.47 11.67
N SER A 93 4.39 6.46 10.85
CA SER A 93 5.03 7.77 10.85
C SER A 93 4.71 8.62 12.08
N ASP A 94 3.53 8.44 12.68
CA ASP A 94 3.11 9.17 13.88
C ASP A 94 2.56 8.22 14.95
N PRO A 95 3.44 7.60 15.76
CA PRO A 95 3.03 6.72 16.85
C PRO A 95 2.31 7.44 18.00
N ARG A 96 2.22 8.78 17.99
CA ARG A 96 1.51 9.59 19.00
C ARG A 96 0.11 10.01 18.53
N HIS A 97 -0.24 9.80 17.27
CA HIS A 97 -1.60 10.02 16.75
C HIS A 97 -2.56 8.91 17.20
N ALA A 98 -2.97 8.96 18.48
CA ALA A 98 -4.20 8.32 18.90
C ALA A 98 -5.36 9.08 18.25
N LEU A 99 -6.11 8.41 17.37
CA LEU A 99 -7.37 8.95 16.84
C LEU A 99 -8.33 9.10 18.01
N ALA A 100 -8.37 10.28 18.62
CA ALA A 100 -9.45 10.65 19.51
C ALA A 100 -10.71 10.72 18.65
N ALA A 101 -11.67 9.82 18.90
CA ALA A 101 -12.99 9.96 18.36
C ALA A 101 -13.54 11.31 18.86
N ALA A 102 -13.70 12.26 17.94
CA ALA A 102 -14.44 13.49 18.24
C ALA A 102 -15.92 13.09 18.39
N TYR A 103 -16.39 13.05 19.63
CA TYR A 103 -17.80 12.96 19.98
C TYR A 103 -18.46 14.34 19.84
#